data_AF-A0A5N5TD58-F1
#
_entry.id   AF-A0A5N5TD58-F1
#
_cell.length_a   1.000
_cell.length_b   1.000
_cell.length_c   1.000
_cell.angle_alpha   90.00
_cell.angle_beta   90.00
_cell.angle_gamma   90.00
#
_symmetry.space_group_name_H-M   'P 1'
#
loop_
_entity.id
_entity.type
_entity.pdbx_description
1 polymer ?
#
loop_
_entity_poly.entity_id
_entity_poly.type
_entity_poly.pdbx_seq_one_letter_code
_entity_poly.pdbx_strand_id
1 'polypeptide(L)'
;MKTKYKMVSWMVSHCNTSSKREKYVKELQKFIPVDVYGDCGPLKCGIRKQEERCYKKMEKEYKFYLSFENNLCKDYVSEKLFKILNYHIIPVVRGSGDYAAIAPPHSYINVEDFETQKDLANYLIYLDKNDTAYMEYFNWKKNYFVMNKFTKLNYISTFCTLCQKLHSDKTEKIYYNLTGMVFRRKLNVTKA
;
A
#
# COMPACT_ATOMS: atom_id res chain seq x y z
N MET A 1 -28.10 -1.36 1.72
CA MET A 1 -27.66 0.06 1.62
C MET A 1 -26.24 0.05 1.08
N LYS A 2 -25.99 0.59 -0.13
CA LYS A 2 -24.61 0.71 -0.64
C LYS A 2 -23.86 1.70 0.25
N THR A 3 -22.80 1.26 0.91
CA THR A 3 -21.88 2.15 1.62
C THR A 3 -21.30 3.12 0.60
N LYS A 4 -21.59 4.42 0.74
CA LYS A 4 -21.07 5.43 -0.17
C LYS A 4 -19.62 5.71 0.20
N TYR A 5 -18.70 5.05 -0.48
CA TYR A 5 -17.27 5.33 -0.34
C TYR A 5 -16.94 6.73 -0.85
N LYS A 6 -16.04 7.41 -0.15
CA LYS A 6 -15.25 8.51 -0.70
C LYS A 6 -14.18 7.94 -1.64
N MET A 7 -13.61 8.80 -2.47
CA MET A 7 -12.76 8.34 -3.55
C MET A 7 -11.34 8.01 -3.07
N VAL A 8 -10.55 9.04 -2.74
CA VAL A 8 -9.12 8.90 -2.43
C VAL A 8 -8.80 9.48 -1.07
N SER A 9 -8.00 8.75 -0.29
CA SER A 9 -7.39 9.24 0.94
C SER A 9 -5.87 9.28 0.84
N TRP A 10 -5.24 10.21 1.56
CA TRP A 10 -3.80 10.31 1.66
C TRP A 10 -3.38 10.74 3.06
N MET A 11 -2.64 9.90 3.80
CA MET A 11 -2.06 10.31 5.09
C MET A 11 -0.61 10.73 4.91
N VAL A 12 -0.30 11.97 5.29
CA VAL A 12 1.00 12.58 5.04
C VAL A 12 1.33 13.67 6.06
N SER A 13 2.56 13.63 6.59
CA SER A 13 3.09 14.63 7.52
C SER A 13 4.40 15.28 7.05
N HIS A 14 4.99 14.83 5.95
CA HIS A 14 6.19 15.43 5.36
C HIS A 14 5.84 16.15 4.06
N CYS A 15 5.78 17.48 4.09
CA CYS A 15 5.12 18.32 3.10
C CYS A 15 6.04 18.96 2.04
N ASN A 16 7.36 18.86 2.22
CA ASN A 16 8.35 19.34 1.26
C ASN A 16 9.28 18.20 0.89
N THR A 17 8.94 17.48 -0.17
CA THR A 17 9.64 16.26 -0.54
C THR A 17 10.47 16.44 -1.82
N SER A 18 11.51 15.63 -1.97
CA SER A 18 12.30 15.62 -3.21
C SER A 18 11.49 15.03 -4.36
N SER A 19 10.59 14.09 -4.09
CA SER A 19 9.69 13.52 -5.10
C SER A 19 8.65 14.51 -5.63
N LYS A 20 8.45 15.66 -4.96
CA LYS A 20 7.38 16.62 -5.26
C LYS A 20 5.99 16.00 -5.25
N ARG A 21 5.78 14.97 -4.43
CA ARG A 21 4.48 14.27 -4.33
C ARG A 21 3.35 15.23 -3.96
N GLU A 22 3.62 16.26 -3.17
CA GLU A 22 2.66 17.30 -2.82
C GLU A 22 2.15 18.08 -4.05
N LYS A 23 3.04 18.38 -5.00
CA LYS A 23 2.65 19.03 -6.26
C LYS A 23 1.85 18.08 -7.14
N TYR A 24 2.26 16.82 -7.22
CA TYR A 24 1.52 15.80 -7.97
C TYR A 24 0.09 15.65 -7.44
N VAL A 25 -0.09 15.55 -6.12
CA VAL A 25 -1.43 15.43 -5.52
C VAL A 25 -2.26 16.70 -5.73
N LYS A 26 -1.66 17.89 -5.64
CA LYS A 26 -2.35 19.14 -5.93
C LYS A 26 -2.87 19.20 -7.37
N GLU A 27 -2.11 18.68 -8.34
CA GLU A 27 -2.57 18.56 -9.73
C GLU A 27 -3.68 17.52 -9.88
N LEU A 28 -3.54 16.35 -9.24
CA LEU A 28 -4.58 15.31 -9.23
C LEU A 28 -5.91 15.79 -8.63
N GLN A 29 -5.85 16.63 -7.59
CA GLN A 29 -7.01 17.23 -6.93
C GLN A 29 -7.86 18.12 -7.84
N LYS A 30 -7.35 18.54 -9.01
CA LYS A 30 -8.14 19.27 -10.01
C LYS A 30 -9.17 18.39 -10.71
N PHE A 31 -8.98 17.06 -10.68
CA PHE A 31 -9.80 16.11 -11.43
C PHE A 31 -10.66 15.22 -10.53
N ILE A 32 -10.18 14.89 -9.32
CA ILE A 32 -10.88 14.04 -8.35
C ILE A 32 -10.67 14.52 -6.92
N PRO A 33 -11.61 14.26 -5.99
CA PRO A 33 -11.43 14.60 -4.59
C PRO A 33 -10.37 13.71 -3.92
N VAL A 34 -9.42 14.34 -3.24
CA VAL A 34 -8.40 13.67 -2.41
C VAL A 34 -8.45 14.26 -1.00
N ASP A 35 -8.84 13.43 -0.04
CA ASP A 35 -8.88 13.80 1.38
C ASP A 35 -7.49 13.60 2.01
N VAL A 36 -6.88 14.71 2.44
CA VAL A 36 -5.51 14.73 2.96
C VAL A 36 -5.51 14.80 4.48
N TYR A 37 -4.99 13.74 5.09
CA TYR A 37 -4.84 13.58 6.53
C TYR A 37 -3.39 13.83 6.99
N GLY A 38 -3.21 14.40 8.18
CA GLY A 38 -1.90 14.62 8.78
C GLY A 38 -1.47 16.08 8.75
N ASP A 39 -0.18 16.35 8.77
CA ASP A 39 0.33 17.73 8.92
C ASP A 39 0.34 18.50 7.60
N CYS A 40 0.21 17.81 6.46
CA CYS A 40 0.13 18.45 5.14
C CYS A 40 -1.31 18.66 4.66
N GLY A 41 -2.31 18.39 5.50
CA GLY A 41 -3.72 18.51 5.15
C GLY A 41 -4.60 18.92 6.33
N PRO A 42 -5.85 19.30 6.06
CA PRO A 42 -6.77 19.79 7.09
C PRO A 42 -7.32 18.67 7.97
N LEU A 43 -7.33 17.42 7.48
CA LEU A 43 -7.91 16.31 8.22
C LEU A 43 -6.88 15.72 9.20
N LYS A 44 -7.34 15.31 10.37
CA LYS A 44 -6.50 14.62 11.36
C LYS A 44 -6.98 13.20 11.55
N CYS A 45 -6.05 12.30 11.77
CA CYS A 45 -6.35 10.92 12.10
C CYS A 45 -5.56 10.49 13.33
N GLY A 46 -6.16 10.79 14.50
CA GLY A 46 -5.60 10.43 15.81
C GLY A 46 -4.14 10.83 16.01
N ILE A 47 -3.50 10.20 16.99
CA ILE A 47 -2.05 10.28 17.24
C ILE A 47 -1.33 9.13 16.54
N ARG A 48 -0.02 9.25 16.29
CA ARG A 48 0.80 8.23 15.61
C ARG A 48 0.69 6.81 16.18
N LYS A 49 0.43 6.67 17.49
CA LYS A 49 0.20 5.36 18.16
C LYS A 49 -1.10 4.67 17.72
N GLN A 50 -2.00 5.36 17.03
CA GLN A 50 -3.30 4.87 16.55
C GLN A 50 -3.34 4.69 15.03
N GLU A 51 -2.18 4.51 14.38
CA GLU A 51 -2.06 4.38 12.93
C GLU A 51 -2.96 3.27 12.35
N GLU A 52 -3.04 2.12 13.02
CA GLU A 52 -3.91 1.00 12.61
C GLU A 52 -5.39 1.40 12.59
N ARG A 53 -5.85 2.18 13.57
CA ARG A 53 -7.21 2.71 13.61
C ARG A 53 -7.47 3.61 12.39
N CYS A 54 -6.48 4.36 11.96
CA CYS A 54 -6.57 5.21 10.79
C CYS A 54 -6.71 4.40 9.51
N TYR A 55 -5.86 3.40 9.29
CA TYR A 55 -5.99 2.56 8.09
C TYR A 55 -7.31 1.77 8.08
N LYS A 56 -7.78 1.26 9.22
CA LYS A 56 -9.13 0.66 9.34
C LYS A 56 -10.25 1.65 9.02
N LYS A 57 -10.09 2.92 9.37
CA LYS A 57 -11.03 3.98 8.97
C LYS A 57 -10.97 4.19 7.46
N MET A 58 -9.76 4.27 6.88
CA MET A 58 -9.61 4.46 5.44
C MET A 58 -10.24 3.31 4.65
N GLU A 59 -10.03 2.05 5.05
CA GLU A 59 -10.65 0.86 4.45
C GLU A 59 -12.18 0.93 4.41
N LYS A 60 -12.80 1.51 5.45
CA LYS A 60 -14.26 1.63 5.55
C LYS A 60 -14.82 2.80 4.74
N GLU A 61 -14.05 3.85 4.56
CA GLU A 61 -14.53 5.13 4.03
C GLU A 61 -14.06 5.42 2.61
N TYR A 62 -12.97 4.80 2.12
CA TYR A 62 -12.35 5.12 0.83
C TYR A 62 -12.09 3.90 -0.04
N LYS A 63 -12.09 4.09 -1.36
CA LYS A 63 -11.70 3.06 -2.34
C LYS A 63 -10.20 3.04 -2.65
N PHE A 64 -9.56 4.20 -2.60
CA PHE A 64 -8.15 4.35 -2.95
C PHE A 64 -7.35 5.04 -1.84
N TYR A 65 -6.08 4.63 -1.72
CA TYR A 65 -5.12 5.22 -0.80
C TYR A 65 -3.83 5.58 -1.52
N LEU A 66 -3.38 6.83 -1.42
CA LEU A 66 -2.12 7.26 -2.03
C LEU A 66 -0.91 6.81 -1.20
N SER A 67 -0.16 5.85 -1.74
CA SER A 67 1.06 5.28 -1.16
C SER A 67 2.31 5.92 -1.77
N PHE A 68 2.37 7.26 -1.76
CA PHE A 68 3.39 8.02 -2.48
C PHE A 68 4.69 8.19 -1.68
N GLU A 69 5.82 7.89 -2.33
CA GLU A 69 7.14 7.98 -1.72
C GLU A 69 7.65 9.41 -1.59
N ASN A 70 8.49 9.63 -0.57
CA ASN A 70 9.13 10.92 -0.31
C ASN A 70 10.20 11.25 -1.37
N ASN A 71 10.84 10.22 -1.92
CA ASN A 71 11.91 10.33 -2.90
C ASN A 71 11.63 9.35 -4.06
N LEU A 72 12.05 9.73 -5.27
CA LEU A 72 12.00 8.85 -6.44
C LEU A 72 13.40 8.26 -6.62
N CYS A 73 13.62 7.10 -6.00
CA CYS A 73 14.90 6.40 -6.05
C CYS A 73 14.69 4.96 -6.48
N LYS A 74 15.64 4.44 -7.26
CA LYS A 74 15.67 3.03 -7.64
C LYS A 74 15.62 2.16 -6.38
N ASP A 75 14.80 1.13 -6.42
CA ASP A 75 14.60 0.13 -5.34
C ASP A 75 14.05 0.69 -4.02
N TYR A 76 13.66 1.98 -3.97
CA TYR A 76 13.08 2.58 -2.77
C TYR A 76 11.56 2.34 -2.71
N VAL A 77 11.16 1.30 -1.99
CA VAL A 77 9.77 1.03 -1.62
C VAL A 77 9.63 0.89 -0.11
N SER A 78 8.73 1.67 0.48
CA SER A 78 8.57 1.77 1.92
C SER A 78 7.32 1.07 2.44
N GLU A 79 7.12 1.13 3.75
CA GLU A 79 5.93 0.65 4.46
C GLU A 79 4.61 1.18 3.90
N LYS A 80 4.61 2.30 3.17
CA LYS A 80 3.40 2.94 2.63
C LYS A 80 2.58 1.97 1.76
N LEU A 81 3.23 1.22 0.87
CA LEU A 81 2.56 0.18 0.09
C LEU A 81 2.13 -1.00 0.97
N PHE A 82 3.08 -1.58 1.70
CA PHE A 82 2.86 -2.84 2.40
C PHE A 82 1.83 -2.75 3.53
N LYS A 83 1.73 -1.59 4.21
CA LYS A 83 0.69 -1.35 5.21
C LYS A 83 -0.69 -1.40 4.57
N ILE A 84 -0.87 -0.77 3.40
CA ILE A 84 -2.16 -0.66 2.73
C ILE A 84 -2.63 -2.00 2.15
N LEU A 85 -1.71 -2.82 1.65
CA LEU A 85 -2.05 -4.16 1.14
C LEU A 85 -2.65 -5.09 2.21
N ASN A 86 -2.54 -4.77 3.51
CA ASN A 86 -3.26 -5.49 4.58
C ASN A 86 -4.79 -5.23 4.59
N TYR A 87 -5.26 -4.17 3.94
CA TYR A 87 -6.65 -3.71 3.96
C TYR A 87 -7.34 -3.92 2.60
N HIS A 88 -8.67 -3.79 2.54
CA HIS A 88 -9.49 -3.84 1.32
C HIS A 88 -9.67 -2.45 0.70
N ILE A 89 -8.55 -1.78 0.47
CA ILE A 89 -8.46 -0.50 -0.22
C ILE A 89 -7.31 -0.58 -1.22
N ILE A 90 -7.46 0.00 -2.41
CA ILE A 90 -6.45 -0.13 -3.47
C ILE A 90 -5.33 0.91 -3.24
N PRO A 91 -4.06 0.50 -3.08
CA PRO A 91 -2.95 1.42 -3.03
C PRO A 91 -2.63 1.99 -4.43
N VAL A 92 -2.55 3.30 -4.53
CA VAL A 92 -2.01 4.01 -5.70
C VAL A 92 -0.57 4.42 -5.36
N VAL A 93 0.41 3.84 -6.05
CA VAL A 93 1.84 4.02 -5.75
C VAL A 93 2.47 5.06 -6.65
N ARG A 94 3.43 5.80 -6.09
CA ARG A 94 4.32 6.70 -6.83
C ARG A 94 5.70 6.62 -6.21
N GLY A 95 6.63 6.02 -6.92
CA GLY A 95 8.02 5.77 -6.53
C GLY A 95 8.76 5.15 -7.71
N SER A 96 10.06 4.91 -7.57
CA SER A 96 10.90 4.36 -8.65
C SER A 96 11.45 2.97 -8.33
N GLY A 97 10.79 2.26 -7.42
CA GLY A 97 11.12 0.86 -7.12
C GLY A 97 10.42 -0.11 -8.08
N ASP A 98 10.97 -1.31 -8.21
CA ASP A 98 10.35 -2.39 -8.98
C ASP A 98 9.17 -3.00 -8.19
N TYR A 99 8.00 -2.37 -8.30
CA TYR A 99 6.79 -2.82 -7.63
C TYR A 99 6.33 -4.21 -8.09
N ALA A 100 6.60 -4.58 -9.36
CA ALA A 100 6.24 -5.87 -9.92
C ALA A 100 7.07 -7.01 -9.32
N ALA A 101 8.33 -6.74 -8.97
CA ALA A 101 9.21 -7.71 -8.32
C ALA A 101 8.96 -7.91 -6.82
N ILE A 102 8.10 -7.09 -6.18
CA ILE A 102 7.90 -7.11 -4.72
C ILE A 102 6.45 -7.30 -4.28
N ALA A 103 5.46 -6.98 -5.12
CA ALA A 103 4.05 -7.06 -4.79
C ALA A 103 3.30 -8.03 -5.72
N PRO A 104 2.20 -8.66 -5.27
CA PRO A 104 1.40 -9.50 -6.13
C PRO A 104 0.92 -8.74 -7.38
N PRO A 105 0.88 -9.38 -8.55
CA PRO A 105 0.40 -8.72 -9.76
C PRO A 105 -1.04 -8.25 -9.56
N HIS A 106 -1.38 -7.10 -10.14
CA HIS A 106 -2.72 -6.50 -10.05
C HIS A 106 -3.21 -6.29 -8.61
N SER A 107 -2.30 -5.83 -7.72
CA SER A 107 -2.61 -5.51 -6.32
C SER A 107 -2.50 -4.02 -5.98
N TYR A 108 -2.01 -3.20 -6.91
CA TYR A 108 -1.78 -1.77 -6.78
C TYR A 108 -1.94 -1.10 -8.14
N ILE A 109 -2.10 0.22 -8.14
CA ILE A 109 -2.11 1.07 -9.34
C ILE A 109 -0.82 1.88 -9.34
N ASN A 110 0.03 1.77 -10.36
CA ASN A 110 1.22 2.62 -10.49
C ASN A 110 0.89 3.89 -11.27
N VAL A 111 1.25 5.05 -10.74
CA VAL A 111 1.04 6.30 -11.48
C VAL A 111 1.87 6.39 -12.76
N GLU A 112 2.98 5.65 -12.85
CA GLU A 112 3.83 5.61 -14.05
C GLU A 112 3.17 4.90 -15.24
N ASP A 113 2.07 4.18 -15.01
CA ASP A 113 1.28 3.53 -16.07
C ASP A 113 0.35 4.53 -16.81
N PHE A 114 0.35 5.81 -16.41
CA PHE A 114 -0.51 6.86 -16.96
C PHE A 114 0.30 8.03 -17.49
N GLU A 115 -0.07 8.55 -18.66
CA GLU A 115 0.61 9.70 -19.26
C GLU A 115 0.42 10.99 -18.42
N THR A 116 -0.78 11.18 -17.85
CA THR A 116 -1.10 12.37 -17.06
C THR A 116 -1.88 12.06 -15.78
N GLN A 117 -1.90 13.02 -14.84
CA GLN A 117 -2.74 12.95 -13.65
C GLN A 117 -4.23 12.88 -13.99
N LYS A 118 -4.64 13.42 -15.14
CA LYS A 118 -6.02 13.34 -15.63
C LYS A 118 -6.36 11.92 -16.06
N ASP A 119 -5.43 11.20 -16.69
CA ASP A 119 -5.64 9.81 -17.10
C ASP A 119 -5.74 8.88 -15.89
N LEU A 120 -4.85 9.07 -14.91
CA LEU A 120 -4.98 8.42 -13.61
C LEU A 120 -6.35 8.71 -12.97
N ALA A 121 -6.76 9.99 -12.93
CA ALA A 121 -8.05 10.37 -12.37
C ALA A 121 -9.23 9.70 -13.08
N ASN A 122 -9.22 9.67 -14.42
CA ASN A 122 -10.22 9.00 -15.23
C ASN A 122 -10.28 7.49 -14.92
N TYR A 123 -9.12 6.85 -14.75
CA TYR A 123 -9.06 5.44 -14.39
C TYR A 123 -9.62 5.16 -12.99
N LEU A 124 -9.32 6.02 -12.02
CA LEU A 124 -9.91 5.92 -10.68
C LEU A 124 -11.42 6.16 -10.70
N ILE A 125 -11.92 7.06 -11.55
CA ILE A 125 -13.37 7.27 -11.78
C ILE A 125 -14.02 6.03 -12.40
N TYR A 126 -13.36 5.40 -13.38
CA TYR A 126 -13.83 4.16 -13.97
C TYR A 126 -13.98 3.05 -12.91
N LEU A 127 -12.93 2.83 -12.10
CA LEU A 127 -12.96 1.85 -11.02
C LEU A 127 -13.99 2.21 -9.93
N ASP A 128 -14.20 3.49 -9.64
CA ASP A 128 -15.25 3.89 -8.70
C ASP A 128 -16.66 3.56 -9.20
N LYS A 129 -16.90 3.62 -10.52
CA LYS A 129 -18.21 3.31 -11.12
C LYS A 129 -18.39 1.84 -11.48
N ASN A 130 -17.30 1.08 -11.59
CA ASN A 130 -17.30 -0.32 -11.96
C ASN A 130 -16.88 -1.21 -10.78
N ASP A 131 -17.86 -1.64 -9.99
CA ASP A 131 -17.64 -2.49 -8.82
C ASP A 131 -16.92 -3.80 -9.19
N THR A 132 -17.16 -4.38 -10.38
CA THR A 132 -16.48 -5.60 -10.84
C THR A 132 -14.99 -5.37 -11.05
N ALA A 133 -14.63 -4.34 -11.82
CA ALA A 133 -13.23 -4.00 -12.09
C ALA A 133 -12.49 -3.58 -10.81
N TYR A 134 -13.17 -2.88 -9.88
CA TYR A 134 -12.61 -2.58 -8.56
C TYR A 134 -12.31 -3.84 -7.76
N MET A 135 -13.21 -4.82 -7.78
CA MET A 135 -13.05 -6.06 -7.01
C MET A 135 -11.94 -6.98 -7.56
N GLU A 136 -11.58 -6.85 -8.84
CA GLU A 136 -10.49 -7.61 -9.45
C GLU A 136 -9.13 -7.36 -8.77
N TYR A 137 -8.89 -6.13 -8.28
CA TYR A 137 -7.68 -5.75 -7.54
C TYR A 137 -7.51 -6.48 -6.20
N PHE A 138 -8.50 -7.24 -5.74
CA PHE A 138 -8.41 -8.03 -4.51
C PHE A 138 -8.30 -9.53 -4.79
N ASN A 139 -8.32 -9.98 -6.04
CA ASN A 139 -8.21 -11.40 -6.39
C ASN A 139 -6.91 -12.02 -5.87
N TRP A 140 -5.81 -11.28 -5.85
CA TRP A 140 -4.54 -11.75 -5.31
C TRP A 140 -4.65 -12.19 -3.84
N LYS A 141 -5.54 -11.59 -3.03
CA LYS A 141 -5.75 -11.99 -1.62
C LYS A 141 -6.29 -13.41 -1.46
N LYS A 142 -6.82 -14.03 -2.52
CA LYS A 142 -7.18 -15.45 -2.54
C LYS A 142 -5.94 -16.33 -2.41
N ASN A 143 -4.84 -15.92 -3.06
CA ASN A 143 -3.63 -16.73 -3.23
C ASN A 143 -2.46 -16.30 -2.34
N TYR A 144 -2.53 -15.15 -1.68
CA TYR A 144 -1.44 -14.65 -0.83
C TYR A 144 -1.92 -14.23 0.56
N PHE A 145 -1.04 -14.36 1.55
CA PHE A 145 -1.13 -13.69 2.84
C PHE A 145 -0.08 -12.58 2.93
N VAL A 146 -0.43 -11.44 3.53
CA VAL A 146 0.53 -10.42 3.92
C VAL A 146 1.15 -10.82 5.25
N MET A 147 2.46 -11.06 5.26
CA MET A 147 3.20 -11.59 6.42
C MET A 147 3.41 -10.53 7.51
N ASN A 148 3.26 -9.25 7.17
CA ASN A 148 3.59 -8.13 8.03
C ASN A 148 2.37 -7.56 8.78
N LYS A 149 1.99 -8.22 9.87
CA LYS A 149 1.39 -7.47 10.99
C LYS A 149 2.54 -6.94 11.82
N PHE A 150 3.00 -5.72 11.58
CA PHE A 150 4.03 -5.07 12.43
C PHE A 150 3.45 -4.78 13.83
N THR A 151 3.25 -5.81 14.65
CA THR A 151 2.84 -5.66 16.05
C THR A 151 4.07 -5.55 16.94
N LYS A 152 3.93 -4.90 18.10
CA LYS A 152 5.02 -4.77 19.07
C LYS A 152 5.54 -6.13 19.57
N LEU A 153 4.65 -7.13 19.66
CA LEU A 153 4.99 -8.53 19.96
C LEU A 153 5.84 -9.17 18.86
N ASN A 154 5.60 -8.81 17.60
CA ASN A 154 6.41 -9.29 16.48
C ASN A 154 7.81 -8.67 16.47
N TYR A 155 8.01 -7.45 16.99
CA TYR A 155 9.35 -6.84 17.04
C TYR A 155 10.33 -7.57 17.97
N ILE A 156 9.92 -7.87 19.21
CA ILE A 156 10.77 -8.61 20.16
C ILE A 156 11.00 -10.03 19.63
N SER A 157 9.95 -10.70 19.15
CA SER A 157 10.05 -12.02 18.53
C SER A 157 10.99 -12.04 17.32
N THR A 158 10.98 -10.98 16.49
CA THR A 158 11.84 -10.89 15.28
C THR A 158 13.32 -10.81 15.67
N PHE A 159 13.70 -9.98 16.64
CA PHE A 159 15.10 -9.90 17.04
C PHE A 159 15.58 -11.16 17.77
N CYS A 160 14.74 -11.79 18.60
CA CYS A 160 15.07 -13.09 19.19
C CYS A 160 15.21 -14.19 18.12
N THR A 161 14.30 -14.24 17.14
CA THR A 161 14.37 -15.20 16.02
C THR A 161 15.61 -14.96 15.16
N LEU A 162 15.95 -13.70 14.90
CA LEU A 162 17.16 -13.35 14.18
C LEU A 162 18.41 -13.79 14.95
N CYS A 163 18.49 -13.49 16.25
CA CYS A 163 19.58 -13.91 17.12
C CYS A 163 19.72 -15.45 17.11
N GLN A 164 18.61 -16.17 17.33
CA GLN A 164 18.61 -17.63 17.26
C GLN A 164 19.14 -18.13 15.92
N LYS A 165 18.64 -17.60 14.79
CA LYS A 165 19.11 -17.99 13.46
C LYS A 165 20.60 -17.70 13.25
N LEU A 166 21.10 -16.54 13.66
CA LEU A 166 22.52 -16.21 13.55
C LEU A 166 23.42 -17.19 14.32
N HIS A 167 22.92 -17.77 15.42
CA HIS A 167 23.69 -18.72 16.24
C HIS A 167 23.48 -20.19 15.86
N SER A 168 22.31 -20.57 15.35
CA SER A 168 21.96 -21.98 15.11
C SER A 168 21.84 -22.37 13.64
N ASP A 169 21.59 -21.40 12.75
CA ASP A 169 21.31 -21.66 11.34
C ASP A 169 22.59 -21.46 10.51
N LYS A 170 23.17 -22.57 10.06
CA LYS A 170 24.33 -22.57 9.14
C LYS A 170 23.92 -22.62 7.67
N THR A 171 22.62 -22.56 7.37
CA THR A 171 22.15 -22.67 5.98
C THR A 171 22.33 -21.35 5.24
N GLU A 172 23.01 -21.41 4.10
CA GLU A 172 23.02 -20.30 3.16
C GLU A 172 21.75 -20.34 2.32
N LYS A 173 21.01 -19.23 2.30
CA LYS A 173 19.79 -19.09 1.52
C LYS A 173 19.84 -17.86 0.65
N ILE A 174 19.82 -18.06 -0.66
CA ILE A 174 19.80 -17.00 -1.66
C ILE A 174 18.34 -16.69 -2.01
N TYR A 175 17.98 -15.41 -1.92
CA TYR A 175 16.67 -14.91 -2.35
C TYR A 175 16.84 -14.18 -3.68
N TYR A 176 16.22 -14.69 -4.73
CA TYR A 176 16.23 -14.06 -6.06
C TYR A 176 15.23 -12.90 -6.19
N ASN A 177 14.24 -12.83 -5.29
CA ASN A 177 13.33 -11.69 -5.18
C ASN A 177 12.85 -11.51 -3.73
N LEU A 178 12.26 -10.33 -3.47
CA LEU A 178 11.78 -9.95 -2.15
C LEU A 178 10.30 -10.28 -1.92
N THR A 179 9.54 -10.69 -2.94
CA THR A 179 8.11 -11.00 -2.83
C THR A 179 7.84 -12.00 -1.70
N GLY A 180 8.65 -13.06 -1.62
CA GLY A 180 8.52 -14.10 -0.60
C GLY A 180 8.79 -13.63 0.85
N MET A 181 9.40 -12.46 1.03
CA MET A 181 9.65 -11.88 2.36
C MET A 181 8.39 -11.23 2.94
N VAL A 182 7.53 -10.64 2.09
CA VAL A 182 6.33 -9.91 2.54
C VAL A 182 5.04 -10.65 2.21
N PHE A 183 5.00 -11.38 1.10
CA PHE A 183 3.83 -12.12 0.63
C PHE A 183 4.13 -13.61 0.60
N ARG A 184 3.34 -14.38 1.35
CA ARG A 184 3.42 -15.84 1.33
C ARG A 184 2.26 -16.40 0.53
N ARG A 185 2.53 -17.23 -0.48
CA ARG A 185 1.49 -17.96 -1.19
C ARG A 185 0.74 -18.87 -0.21
N LYS A 186 -0.59 -18.87 -0.30
CA LYS A 186 -1.40 -19.87 0.39
C LYS A 186 -1.12 -21.20 -0.29
N LEU A 187 -0.80 -22.23 0.50
CA LEU A 187 -0.70 -23.58 -0.05
C LEU A 187 -2.08 -23.96 -0.56
N ASN A 188 -2.15 -24.49 -1.78
CA ASN A 188 -3.35 -25.18 -2.25
C ASN A 188 -3.50 -26.40 -1.35
N VAL A 189 -4.35 -26.30 -0.33
CA VAL A 189 -4.90 -27.50 0.30
C VAL A 189 -5.90 -28.03 -0.71
N THR A 190 -5.41 -28.78 -1.71
CA THR A 190 -6.24 -29.78 -2.35
C THR A 190 -6.76 -30.65 -1.23
N LYS A 191 -8.05 -30.52 -0.93
CA LYS A 191 -8.76 -31.50 -0.11
C LYS A 191 -8.47 -32.85 -0.75
N ALA A 192 -7.74 -33.69 -0.02
CA ALA A 192 -7.74 -35.13 -0.25
C ALA A 192 -9.13 -35.67 0.06
#